data_AF-A0A067DJK1-F1
#
_entry.id   AF-A0A067DJK1-F1
#
_cell.length_a   1.000
_cell.length_b   1.000
_cell.length_c   1.000
_cell.angle_alpha   90.00
_cell.angle_beta   90.00
_cell.angle_gamma   90.00
#
_symmetry.space_group_name_H-M   'P 1'
#
loop_
_entity.id
_entity.type
_entity.pdbx_description
1 polymer ?
#
loop_
_entity_poly.entity_id
_entity_poly.type
_entity_poly.pdbx_seq_one_letter_code
_entity_poly.pdbx_strand_id
1 'polypeptide(L)'
;MEHEEQQQPANQHKIIPKQQSLLEHHRSGRPFSFGHPSIEAAANRFVGLNQPANDNTHPLVEVHRQVRINELNQRHNELLCQLNEEKEWETMVKQMRTGKESQPCWWETPVDELNHQELLQMGATIDDLHKTFLSKLNEKTANASSSMAPPMCFRHK
;
A
#
# COMPACT_ATOMS: atom_id res chain seq x y z
N MET A 1 -18.87 21.24 -33.74
CA MET A 1 -19.93 20.94 -32.76
C MET A 1 -19.39 19.78 -31.96
N GLU A 2 -18.89 20.09 -30.78
CA GLU A 2 -17.98 19.25 -30.00
C GLU A 2 -18.74 18.08 -29.38
N HIS A 3 -18.15 16.89 -29.45
CA HIS A 3 -18.67 15.69 -28.80
C HIS A 3 -18.21 15.71 -27.34
N GLU A 4 -19.16 15.90 -26.43
CA GLU A 4 -18.94 15.81 -25.00
C GLU A 4 -18.98 14.33 -24.58
N GLU A 5 -17.80 13.72 -24.44
CA GLU A 5 -17.62 12.38 -23.89
C GLU A 5 -17.87 12.45 -22.37
N GLN A 6 -19.05 11.98 -21.95
CA GLN A 6 -19.38 11.86 -20.53
C GLN A 6 -18.55 10.74 -19.89
N GLN A 7 -17.48 11.14 -19.22
CA GLN A 7 -16.69 10.28 -18.35
C GLN A 7 -17.55 9.76 -17.19
N GLN A 8 -17.89 8.47 -17.20
CA GLN A 8 -18.50 7.79 -16.05
C GLN A 8 -17.52 7.75 -14.87
N PRO A 9 -17.92 8.16 -13.65
CA PRO A 9 -17.02 8.14 -12.51
C PRO A 9 -16.68 6.70 -12.10
N ALA A 10 -15.40 6.48 -11.87
CA ALA A 10 -14.80 5.23 -11.41
C ALA A 10 -15.56 4.64 -10.20
N ASN A 11 -15.71 3.31 -10.24
CA ASN A 11 -16.37 2.48 -9.24
C ASN A 11 -15.89 2.80 -7.80
N GLN A 12 -16.64 3.64 -7.09
CA GLN A 12 -16.50 3.79 -5.65
C GLN A 12 -17.06 2.53 -5.00
N HIS A 13 -16.19 1.58 -4.68
CA HIS A 13 -16.55 0.46 -3.81
C HIS A 13 -16.88 1.02 -2.43
N LYS A 14 -18.17 1.29 -2.20
CA LYS A 14 -18.68 1.71 -0.90
C LYS A 14 -18.55 0.51 0.04
N ILE A 15 -17.51 0.52 0.86
CA ILE A 15 -17.36 -0.47 1.94
C ILE A 15 -18.53 -0.24 2.89
N ILE A 16 -19.54 -1.11 2.81
CA ILE A 16 -20.63 -1.16 3.77
C ILE A 16 -20.03 -1.77 5.04
N PRO A 17 -19.88 -1.01 6.15
CA PRO A 17 -19.34 -1.58 7.37
C PRO A 17 -20.29 -2.68 7.85
N LYS A 18 -19.79 -3.93 7.91
CA LYS A 18 -20.50 -5.00 8.60
C LYS A 18 -20.42 -4.72 10.11
N GLN A 19 -21.54 -4.38 10.70
CA GLN A 19 -21.67 -4.26 12.16
C GLN A 19 -21.66 -5.67 12.74
N GLN A 20 -20.63 -6.02 13.51
CA GLN A 20 -20.60 -7.26 14.30
C GLN A 20 -21.02 -6.93 15.73
N SER A 21 -22.05 -7.59 16.26
CA SER A 21 -22.40 -7.50 17.68
C SER A 21 -21.71 -8.61 18.46
N LEU A 22 -21.16 -8.25 19.61
CA LEU A 22 -20.61 -9.20 20.58
C LEU A 22 -21.61 -9.28 21.74
N LEU A 23 -22.12 -10.47 22.02
CA LEU A 23 -22.97 -10.75 23.18
C LEU A 23 -22.13 -11.43 24.26
N GLU A 24 -21.73 -10.68 25.29
CA GLU A 24 -21.08 -11.24 26.48
C GLU A 24 -22.13 -11.60 27.54
N HIS A 25 -22.17 -12.87 27.93
CA HIS A 25 -23.14 -13.39 28.89
C HIS A 25 -22.57 -13.32 30.31
N HIS A 26 -22.89 -12.26 31.04
CA HIS A 26 -22.58 -12.15 32.48
C HIS A 26 -23.57 -12.98 33.31
N ARG A 27 -23.10 -13.58 34.42
CA ARG A 27 -23.92 -14.39 35.37
C ARG A 27 -25.12 -13.66 36.02
N SER A 28 -25.29 -12.36 35.75
CA SER A 28 -26.42 -11.56 36.23
C SER A 28 -27.64 -11.59 35.32
N GLY A 29 -27.63 -12.37 34.23
CA GLY A 29 -28.79 -12.55 33.34
C GLY A 29 -29.16 -11.31 32.52
N ARG A 30 -28.36 -10.24 32.58
CA ARG A 30 -28.56 -9.03 31.78
C ARG A 30 -27.56 -8.99 30.62
N PRO A 31 -27.99 -9.20 29.37
CA PRO A 31 -27.11 -9.00 28.22
C PRO A 31 -26.81 -7.49 28.09
N PHE A 32 -25.53 -7.14 28.02
CA PHE A 32 -25.09 -5.82 27.59
C PHE A 32 -24.74 -5.89 26.11
N SER A 33 -25.36 -5.02 25.30
CA SER A 33 -25.07 -4.91 23.87
C SER A 33 -24.42 -3.55 23.59
N PHE A 34 -23.23 -3.56 22.99
CA PHE A 34 -22.66 -2.37 22.37
C PHE A 34 -23.07 -2.34 20.90
N GLY A 35 -23.79 -1.30 20.49
CA GLY A 35 -24.25 -1.12 19.12
C GLY A 35 -24.49 0.36 18.82
N HIS A 36 -24.39 0.74 17.54
CA HIS A 36 -24.77 2.08 17.08
C HIS A 36 -26.25 2.33 17.47
N PRO A 37 -26.69 3.53 17.87
CA PRO A 37 -28.11 3.80 18.18
C PRO A 37 -29.06 3.42 17.03
N SER A 38 -28.56 3.38 15.79
CA SER A 38 -29.30 2.84 14.64
C SER A 38 -29.57 1.33 14.70
N ILE A 39 -28.81 0.54 15.47
CA ILE A 39 -29.10 -0.87 15.78
C ILE A 39 -30.34 -0.97 16.67
N GLU A 40 -30.50 -0.08 17.65
CA GLU A 40 -31.72 -0.04 18.48
C GLU A 40 -32.94 0.29 17.61
N ALA A 41 -32.81 1.27 16.70
CA ALA A 41 -33.86 1.56 15.72
C ALA A 41 -34.11 0.41 14.73
N ALA A 42 -33.08 -0.34 14.34
CA ALA A 42 -33.23 -1.54 13.52
C ALA A 42 -33.94 -2.67 14.30
N ALA A 43 -33.54 -2.91 15.55
CA ALA A 43 -34.15 -3.90 16.44
C ALA A 43 -35.61 -3.57 16.75
N ASN A 44 -35.93 -2.30 17.04
CA ASN A 44 -37.29 -1.85 17.30
C ASN A 44 -38.23 -2.11 16.12
N ARG A 45 -37.75 -1.96 14.87
CA ARG A 45 -38.50 -2.33 13.67
C ARG A 45 -38.80 -3.82 13.58
N PHE A 46 -37.90 -4.69 14.03
CA PHE A 46 -38.16 -6.14 14.09
C PHE A 46 -39.24 -6.51 15.11
N VAL A 47 -39.36 -5.75 16.21
CA VAL A 47 -40.37 -5.97 17.27
C VAL A 47 -41.66 -5.20 17.00
N GLY A 48 -41.81 -4.56 15.83
CA GLY A 48 -43.01 -3.79 15.47
C GLY A 48 -43.15 -2.45 16.21
N LEU A 49 -42.12 -2.04 16.94
CA LEU A 49 -42.04 -0.72 17.57
C LEU A 49 -41.55 0.28 16.53
N ASN A 50 -42.49 0.99 15.90
CA ASN A 50 -42.19 2.09 14.97
C ASN A 50 -41.79 3.36 15.72
N GLN A 51 -40.76 3.27 16.57
CA GLN A 51 -40.16 4.45 17.18
C GLN A 51 -39.24 5.13 16.15
N PRO A 52 -39.30 6.47 16.01
CA PRO A 52 -38.30 7.18 15.22
C PRO A 52 -36.92 6.87 15.82
N ALA A 53 -35.92 6.67 14.95
CA ALA A 53 -34.55 6.43 15.39
C ALA A 53 -34.10 7.63 16.23
N ASN A 54 -34.06 7.45 17.55
CA ASN A 54 -33.62 8.51 18.44
C ASN A 54 -32.10 8.50 18.45
N ASP A 55 -31.51 9.20 17.48
CA ASP A 55 -30.06 9.37 17.35
C ASP A 55 -29.58 10.37 18.41
N ASN A 56 -29.71 9.98 19.69
CA ASN A 56 -29.25 10.76 20.85
C ASN A 56 -27.71 10.76 20.99
N THR A 57 -26.98 10.31 19.96
CA THR A 57 -25.52 10.30 20.01
C THR A 57 -25.05 11.73 20.13
N HIS A 58 -24.40 12.03 21.25
CA HIS A 58 -23.84 13.35 21.50
C HIS A 58 -22.92 13.74 20.32
N PRO A 59 -23.04 14.94 19.73
CA PRO A 59 -22.29 15.32 18.52
C PRO A 59 -20.78 15.07 18.61
N LEU A 60 -20.20 15.24 19.79
CA LEU A 60 -18.78 14.93 20.05
C LEU A 60 -18.43 13.44 19.82
N VAL A 61 -19.30 12.53 20.25
CA VAL A 61 -19.12 11.07 20.07
C VAL A 61 -19.16 10.72 18.59
N GLU A 62 -20.06 11.36 17.84
CA GLU A 62 -20.18 11.15 16.40
C GLU A 62 -18.97 11.70 15.63
N VAL A 63 -18.46 12.87 16.01
CA VAL A 63 -17.22 13.43 15.43
C VAL A 63 -16.04 12.47 15.67
N HIS A 64 -15.85 11.98 16.89
CA HIS A 64 -14.79 11.03 17.19
C HIS A 64 -14.93 9.72 16.40
N ARG A 65 -16.16 9.22 16.23
CA ARG A 65 -16.45 8.04 15.42
C ARG A 65 -16.05 8.28 13.96
N GLN A 66 -16.42 9.43 13.39
CA GLN A 66 -16.12 9.76 12.01
C GLN A 66 -14.62 9.96 11.78
N VAL A 67 -13.90 10.60 12.71
CA VAL A 67 -12.44 10.73 12.65
C VAL A 67 -11.78 9.36 12.59
N ARG A 68 -12.17 8.44 13.48
CA ARG A 68 -11.62 7.07 13.52
C ARG A 68 -11.90 6.30 12.23
N ILE A 69 -13.09 6.44 11.66
CA ILE A 69 -13.47 5.81 10.39
C ILE A 69 -12.64 6.37 9.25
N ASN A 70 -12.49 7.71 9.18
CA ASN A 70 -11.70 8.36 8.15
C ASN A 70 -10.23 7.94 8.20
N GLU A 71 -9.65 7.87 9.41
CA GLU A 71 -8.30 7.39 9.61
C GLU A 71 -8.12 5.94 9.14
N LEU A 72 -9.06 5.06 9.48
CA LEU A 72 -9.01 3.67 9.05
C LEU A 72 -9.14 3.53 7.53
N ASN A 73 -10.05 4.29 6.91
CA ASN A 73 -10.23 4.32 5.46
C ASN A 73 -8.98 4.85 4.76
N GLN A 74 -8.32 5.87 5.33
CA GLN A 74 -7.07 6.40 4.80
C GLN A 74 -5.99 5.31 4.78
N ARG A 75 -5.75 4.64 5.91
CA ARG A 75 -4.77 3.55 6.01
C ARG A 75 -5.09 2.40 5.05
N HIS A 76 -6.38 2.07 4.90
CA HIS A 76 -6.81 1.05 3.96
C HIS A 76 -6.49 1.42 2.51
N ASN A 77 -6.77 2.66 2.12
CA ASN A 77 -6.46 3.15 0.77
C ASN A 77 -4.95 3.20 0.52
N GLU A 78 -4.16 3.62 1.52
CA GLU A 78 -2.69 3.61 1.42
C GLU A 78 -2.15 2.20 1.15
N LEU A 79 -2.63 1.20 1.91
CA LEU A 79 -2.25 -0.20 1.69
C LEU A 79 -2.72 -0.73 0.33
N LEU A 80 -3.92 -0.34 -0.12
CA LEU A 80 -4.40 -0.70 -1.46
C LEU A 80 -3.55 -0.11 -2.57
N CYS A 81 -3.12 1.15 -2.44
CA CYS A 81 -2.21 1.77 -3.40
C CYS A 81 -0.88 1.03 -3.46
N GLN A 82 -0.27 0.73 -2.31
CA GLN A 82 0.98 -0.03 -2.25
C GLN A 82 0.86 -1.41 -2.90
N LEU A 83 -0.23 -2.14 -2.60
CA LEU A 83 -0.48 -3.44 -3.21
C LEU A 83 -0.64 -3.33 -4.73
N ASN A 84 -1.34 -2.30 -5.21
CA ASN A 84 -1.53 -2.11 -6.63
C ASN A 84 -0.21 -1.75 -7.32
N GLU A 85 0.59 -0.86 -6.73
CA GLU A 85 1.94 -0.56 -7.22
C GLU A 85 2.78 -1.83 -7.32
N GLU A 86 2.85 -2.65 -6.26
CA GLU A 86 3.60 -3.91 -6.27
C GLU A 86 3.11 -4.86 -7.36
N LYS A 87 1.80 -4.93 -7.59
CA LYS A 87 1.22 -5.73 -8.67
C LYS A 87 1.61 -5.21 -10.06
N GLU A 88 1.59 -3.90 -10.26
CA GLU A 88 2.05 -3.29 -11.53
C GLU A 88 3.56 -3.50 -11.74
N TRP A 89 4.36 -3.46 -10.67
CA TRP A 89 5.77 -3.84 -10.71
C TRP A 89 5.94 -5.31 -11.10
N GLU A 90 5.15 -6.21 -10.50
CA GLU A 90 5.17 -7.64 -10.83
C GLU A 90 4.82 -7.88 -12.31
N THR A 91 3.76 -7.24 -12.83
CA THR A 91 3.36 -7.38 -14.24
C THR A 91 4.44 -6.84 -15.17
N MET A 92 5.04 -5.69 -14.85
CA MET A 92 6.14 -5.12 -15.62
C MET A 92 7.36 -6.05 -15.65
N VAL A 93 7.78 -6.58 -14.49
CA VAL A 93 8.89 -7.54 -14.39
C VAL A 93 8.60 -8.80 -15.20
N LYS A 94 7.38 -9.35 -15.11
CA LYS A 94 6.97 -10.51 -15.92
C LYS A 94 7.02 -10.20 -17.41
N GLN A 95 6.55 -9.04 -17.84
CA GLN A 95 6.60 -8.64 -19.25
C GLN A 95 8.04 -8.48 -19.75
N MET A 96 8.93 -7.89 -18.95
CA MET A 96 10.36 -7.77 -19.28
C MET A 96 11.00 -9.14 -19.48
N ARG A 97 10.63 -10.14 -18.66
CA ARG A 97 11.08 -11.54 -18.83
C ARG A 97 10.56 -12.17 -20.12
N THR A 98 9.28 -12.01 -20.43
CA THR A 98 8.68 -12.63 -21.63
C THR A 98 9.06 -11.95 -22.94
N GLY A 99 9.42 -10.67 -22.91
CA GLY A 99 9.62 -9.85 -24.10
C GLY A 99 11.04 -9.85 -24.68
N LYS A 100 12.05 -10.39 -23.96
CA LYS A 100 13.45 -10.17 -24.33
C LYS A 100 14.32 -11.40 -24.56
N GLU A 101 13.92 -12.62 -24.21
CA GLU A 101 14.91 -13.70 -24.21
C GLU A 101 14.36 -15.06 -24.66
N SER A 102 14.91 -15.54 -25.78
CA SER A 102 14.90 -16.95 -26.17
C SER A 102 15.97 -17.75 -25.38
N GLN A 103 16.81 -17.06 -24.60
CA GLN A 103 17.94 -17.62 -23.86
C GLN A 103 17.80 -17.26 -22.37
N PRO A 104 17.87 -18.23 -21.44
CA PRO A 104 17.83 -17.96 -20.00
C PRO A 104 18.89 -16.94 -19.59
N CYS A 105 18.54 -16.01 -18.70
CA CYS A 105 19.54 -15.11 -18.12
C CYS A 105 20.63 -15.94 -17.41
N TRP A 106 21.89 -15.50 -17.46
CA TRP A 106 23.02 -16.29 -16.92
C TRP A 106 22.93 -16.58 -15.41
N TRP A 107 22.12 -15.81 -14.66
CA TRP A 107 21.85 -16.01 -13.24
C TRP A 107 20.59 -16.86 -12.95
N GLU A 108 19.85 -17.29 -13.97
CA GLU A 108 18.62 -18.10 -13.82
C GLU A 108 18.88 -19.60 -13.92
N THR A 109 19.97 -19.99 -14.57
CA THR A 109 20.36 -21.40 -14.68
C THR A 109 21.06 -21.85 -13.39
N PRO A 110 20.60 -22.93 -12.74
CA PRO A 110 21.29 -23.50 -11.58
C PRO A 110 22.73 -23.84 -11.93
N VAL A 111 23.65 -23.59 -10.99
CA VAL A 111 25.08 -23.85 -11.17
C VAL A 111 25.36 -25.32 -11.51
N ASP A 112 24.57 -26.23 -10.95
CA ASP A 112 24.69 -27.68 -11.17
C ASP A 112 24.29 -28.12 -12.59
N GLU A 113 23.57 -27.28 -13.33
CA GLU A 113 23.12 -27.54 -14.70
C GLU A 113 24.06 -26.93 -15.76
N LEU A 114 25.06 -26.15 -15.35
CA LEU A 114 26.02 -25.50 -16.24
C LEU A 114 27.20 -26.41 -16.59
N ASN A 115 27.58 -26.42 -17.86
CA ASN A 115 28.82 -27.07 -18.27
C ASN A 115 30.05 -26.22 -17.88
N HIS A 116 31.25 -26.80 -17.94
CA HIS A 116 32.48 -26.12 -17.51
C HIS A 116 32.73 -24.79 -18.23
N GLN A 117 32.42 -24.70 -19.52
CA GLN A 117 32.61 -23.48 -20.30
C GLN A 117 31.60 -22.39 -19.91
N GLU A 118 30.34 -22.75 -19.70
CA GLU A 118 29.30 -21.84 -19.21
C GLU A 118 29.63 -21.33 -17.81
N LEU A 119 30.18 -22.19 -16.95
CA LEU A 119 30.61 -21.82 -15.60
C LEU A 119 31.74 -20.78 -15.62
N LEU A 120 32.73 -20.95 -16.52
CA LEU A 120 33.79 -19.96 -16.73
C LEU A 120 33.24 -18.64 -17.26
N GLN A 121 32.28 -18.70 -18.19
CA GLN A 121 31.63 -17.50 -18.72
C GLN A 121 30.85 -16.75 -17.64
N MET A 122 30.12 -17.47 -16.77
CA MET A 122 29.43 -16.89 -15.62
C MET A 122 30.41 -16.25 -14.62
N GLY A 123 31.54 -16.89 -14.35
CA GLY A 123 32.58 -16.28 -13.51
C GLY A 123 33.09 -14.95 -14.09
N ALA A 124 33.35 -14.92 -15.39
CA ALA A 124 33.81 -13.71 -16.07
C ALA A 124 32.75 -12.58 -16.06
N THR A 125 31.47 -12.89 -16.22
CA THR A 125 30.40 -11.87 -16.16
C THR A 125 30.22 -11.31 -14.76
N ILE A 126 30.34 -12.14 -13.72
CA ILE A 126 30.32 -11.69 -12.32
C ILE A 126 31.50 -10.75 -12.03
N ASP A 127 32.70 -11.11 -12.48
CA ASP A 127 33.89 -10.26 -12.32
C ASP A 127 33.74 -8.90 -13.00
N ASP A 128 33.18 -8.87 -14.21
CA ASP A 128 32.93 -7.63 -14.94
C ASP A 128 31.88 -6.74 -14.26
N LEU A 129 30.79 -7.36 -13.78
CA LEU A 129 29.77 -6.67 -13.00
C LEU A 129 30.36 -6.06 -11.72
N HIS A 130 31.18 -6.82 -10.99
CA HIS A 130 31.84 -6.34 -9.78
C HIS A 130 32.75 -5.13 -10.06
N LYS A 131 33.54 -5.18 -11.14
CA LYS A 131 34.39 -4.05 -11.57
C LYS A 131 33.55 -2.82 -11.92
N THR A 132 32.46 -3.01 -12.64
CA THR A 132 31.56 -1.91 -13.04
C THR A 132 30.91 -1.27 -11.81
N PHE A 133 30.48 -2.08 -10.85
CA PHE A 133 29.91 -1.60 -9.59
C PHE A 133 30.93 -0.77 -8.78
N LEU A 134 32.15 -1.28 -8.61
CA LEU A 134 33.23 -0.55 -7.92
C LEU A 134 33.56 0.78 -8.61
N SER A 135 33.62 0.78 -9.95
CA SER A 135 33.84 1.99 -10.74
C SER A 135 32.75 3.04 -10.49
N LYS A 136 31.48 2.62 -10.48
CA LYS A 136 30.33 3.50 -10.23
C LYS A 136 30.31 4.07 -8.81
N LEU A 137 30.68 3.27 -7.81
CA LEU A 137 30.85 3.77 -6.44
C LEU A 137 31.94 4.83 -6.36
N ASN A 138 33.09 4.58 -6.98
CA ASN A 138 34.23 5.50 -6.96
C ASN A 138 33.90 6.83 -7.68
N GLU A 139 33.19 6.78 -8.81
CA GLU A 139 32.67 7.95 -9.51
C GLU A 139 31.80 8.81 -8.59
N LYS A 140 30.86 8.19 -7.86
CA LYS A 140 29.97 8.90 -6.93
C LYS A 140 30.73 9.50 -5.74
N THR A 141 31.73 8.83 -5.20
CA THR A 141 32.55 9.36 -4.10
C THR A 141 33.49 10.48 -4.53
N ALA A 142 34.04 10.41 -5.74
CA ALA A 142 34.87 11.48 -6.29
C ALA A 142 34.06 12.77 -6.52
N ASN A 143 32.82 12.64 -7.01
CA ASN A 143 31.93 13.78 -7.24
C ASN A 143 31.48 14.45 -5.92
N ALA A 144 31.37 13.69 -4.83
CA ALA A 144 31.07 14.23 -3.50
C ALA A 144 32.26 15.02 -2.90
N SER A 145 33.49 14.59 -3.15
CA SER A 145 34.71 15.27 -2.67
C SER A 145 35.03 16.58 -3.43
N SER A 146 34.43 16.80 -4.60
CA SER A 146 34.60 18.03 -5.39
C SER A 146 33.66 19.18 -4.96
N SER A 147 32.75 18.97 -4.00
CA SER A 147 31.94 20.06 -3.45
C SER A 147 32.79 20.85 -2.45
N MET A 148 33.62 21.74 -2.97
CA MET A 148 34.36 22.71 -2.15
C MET A 148 33.36 23.52 -1.32
N ALA A 149 33.58 23.53 -0.01
CA ALA A 149 32.81 24.32 0.95
C ALA A 149 32.72 25.79 0.49
N PRO A 150 31.53 26.43 0.55
CA PRO A 150 31.41 27.82 0.14
C PRO A 150 32.27 28.74 1.03
N PRO A 151 32.87 29.80 0.47
CA PRO A 151 33.69 30.73 1.24
C PRO A 151 32.84 31.40 2.34
N MET A 152 33.31 31.30 3.58
CA MET A 152 32.70 31.95 4.74
C MET A 152 32.81 33.46 4.59
N CYS A 153 31.70 34.13 4.27
CA CYS A 153 31.63 35.58 4.28
C CYS A 153 31.67 36.10 5.73
N PHE A 154 32.80 36.69 6.14
CA PHE A 154 32.91 37.43 7.39
C PHE A 154 32.18 38.77 7.26
N ARG A 155 31.03 38.87 7.93
CA ARG A 155 30.27 40.12 8.06
C ARG A 155 30.95 41.00 9.12
N HIS A 156 31.66 42.02 8.68
CA HIS A 156 32.18 43.05 9.59
C HIS A 156 31.03 43.99 10.01
N LYS A 157 31.06 44.36 11.29
CA LYS A 157 30.06 45.18 11.98
C LYS A 157 30.19 46.66 11.60
#